data_AF-A0A3Q2E4R2-F1
#
_entry.id   AF-A0A3Q2E4R2-F1
#
_cell.length_a   1.000
_cell.length_b   1.000
_cell.length_c   1.000
_cell.angle_alpha   90.00
_cell.angle_beta   90.00
_cell.angle_gamma   90.00
#
_symmetry.space_group_name_H-M   'P 1'
#
loop_
_entity.id
_entity.type
_entity.pdbx_description
1 polymer ?
#
loop_
_entity_poly.entity_id
_entity_poly.type
_entity_poly.pdbx_seq_one_letter_code
_entity_poly.pdbx_strand_id
1 'polypeptide(L)'
;KAGEFLLYDPQDEAERREHWLAVIADHLGFSWTELARELNFSEEKIHMIRTENPNSLQDQSRALLNLWTERDGQSATEAALLKKLTKINRMDIVHLMEPKMNRSEEEETSSHTYAEIEETIVLDHSEGTPPGGRLTFIQPVWKHPVCPDSLCSRRFLCPS
;
A
#
# COMPACT_ATOMS: atom_id res chain seq x y z
N LYS A 1 -34.75 -4.75 14.69
CA LYS A 1 -34.22 -6.07 14.30
C LYS A 1 -32.76 -6.08 14.73
N ALA A 2 -32.44 -6.89 15.73
CA ALA A 2 -31.08 -7.03 16.24
C ALA A 2 -30.23 -7.83 15.24
N GLY A 3 -28.93 -7.54 15.20
CA GLY A 3 -27.93 -8.47 14.68
C GLY A 3 -27.41 -8.15 13.28
N GLU A 4 -26.64 -7.07 13.15
CA GLU A 4 -25.61 -6.94 12.11
C GLU A 4 -24.42 -6.19 12.72
N PHE A 5 -23.98 -6.65 13.90
CA PHE A 5 -22.60 -6.41 14.34
C PHE A 5 -21.76 -7.39 13.52
N LEU A 6 -21.24 -6.92 12.39
CA LEU A 6 -20.26 -7.67 11.61
C LEU A 6 -19.13 -8.06 12.55
N LEU A 7 -19.05 -9.37 12.83
CA LEU A 7 -18.01 -9.97 13.63
C LEU A 7 -16.70 -9.81 12.88
N TYR A 8 -15.93 -8.80 13.24
CA TYR A 8 -14.52 -8.77 13.00
C TYR A 8 -13.92 -9.97 13.74
N ASP A 9 -13.73 -11.08 13.03
CA ASP A 9 -13.17 -12.30 13.61
C ASP A 9 -11.64 -12.11 13.73
N PRO A 10 -11.07 -12.10 14.95
CA PRO A 10 -9.63 -11.98 15.13
C PRO A 10 -8.84 -13.11 14.45
N GLN A 11 -9.50 -14.24 14.17
CA GLN A 11 -8.90 -15.35 13.44
C GLN A 11 -8.68 -15.01 11.97
N ASP A 12 -9.61 -14.31 11.32
CA ASP A 12 -9.45 -13.85 9.93
C ASP A 12 -8.28 -12.85 9.80
N GLU A 13 -8.06 -12.03 10.81
CA GLU A 13 -6.89 -11.15 10.88
C GLU A 13 -5.57 -11.90 11.01
N ALA A 14 -5.53 -12.90 11.88
CA ALA A 14 -4.33 -13.70 12.11
C ALA A 14 -3.95 -14.47 10.84
N GLU A 15 -4.92 -15.10 10.18
CA GLU A 15 -4.72 -15.82 8.92
C GLU A 15 -4.27 -14.87 7.79
N ARG A 16 -4.87 -13.67 7.69
CA ARG A 16 -4.45 -12.64 6.73
C ARG A 16 -3.00 -12.22 6.96
N ARG A 17 -2.63 -12.01 8.23
CA ARG A 17 -1.27 -11.61 8.64
C ARG A 17 -0.26 -12.71 8.37
N GLU A 18 -0.59 -13.97 8.67
CA GLU A 18 0.25 -15.12 8.35
C GLU A 18 0.48 -15.25 6.85
N HIS A 19 -0.58 -15.14 6.04
CA HIS A 19 -0.47 -15.14 4.60
C HIS A 19 0.41 -13.99 4.09
N TRP A 20 0.26 -12.78 4.64
CA TRP A 20 1.09 -11.63 4.26
C TRP A 20 2.59 -11.87 4.52
N LEU A 21 2.94 -12.40 5.69
CA LEU A 21 4.32 -12.76 6.03
C LEU A 21 4.87 -13.88 5.14
N ALA A 22 4.05 -14.87 4.81
CA ALA A 22 4.45 -15.95 3.90
C ALA A 22 4.84 -15.42 2.52
N VAL A 23 4.04 -14.51 1.94
CA VAL A 23 4.37 -13.93 0.64
C VAL A 23 5.67 -13.11 0.71
N ILE A 24 5.92 -12.38 1.80
CA ILE A 24 7.20 -11.68 1.98
C ILE A 24 8.36 -12.68 2.04
N ALA A 25 8.23 -13.75 2.83
CA ALA A 25 9.27 -14.78 2.95
C ALA A 25 9.64 -15.39 1.60
N ASP A 26 8.65 -15.63 0.74
CA ASP A 26 8.83 -16.20 -0.61
C ASP A 26 9.64 -15.27 -1.53
N HIS A 27 9.48 -13.96 -1.36
CA HIS A 27 10.15 -12.96 -2.21
C HIS A 27 11.45 -12.44 -1.60
N LEU A 28 11.70 -12.64 -0.31
CA LEU A 28 12.83 -12.04 0.39
C LEU A 28 14.18 -12.59 -0.08
N GLY A 29 14.30 -13.91 -0.28
CA GLY A 29 15.49 -14.53 -0.83
C GLY A 29 16.77 -14.10 -0.10
N PHE A 30 17.87 -13.85 -0.82
CA PHE A 30 19.17 -13.49 -0.23
C PHE A 30 19.14 -12.24 0.67
N SER A 31 18.16 -11.35 0.50
CA SER A 31 18.03 -10.13 1.31
C SER A 31 17.59 -10.40 2.76
N TRP A 32 17.25 -11.65 3.12
CA TRP A 32 16.81 -11.97 4.49
C TRP A 32 17.87 -11.61 5.55
N THR A 33 19.16 -11.75 5.24
CA THR A 33 20.22 -11.38 6.19
C THR A 33 20.32 -9.87 6.39
N GLU A 34 20.08 -9.08 5.35
CA GLU A 34 20.05 -7.62 5.44
C GLU A 34 18.82 -7.14 6.23
N LEU A 35 17.67 -7.76 5.98
CA LEU A 35 16.46 -7.51 6.76
C LEU A 35 16.67 -7.86 8.24
N ALA A 36 17.31 -9.00 8.53
CA ALA A 36 17.60 -9.41 9.90
C ALA A 36 18.45 -8.38 10.66
N ARG A 37 19.48 -7.83 10.00
CA ARG A 37 20.30 -6.75 10.58
C ARG A 37 19.51 -5.48 10.80
N GLU A 38 18.68 -5.09 9.84
CA GLU A 38 17.82 -3.91 9.98
C GLU A 38 16.74 -4.11 11.06
N LEU A 39 16.32 -5.34 11.33
CA LEU A 39 15.46 -5.74 12.46
C LEU A 39 16.24 -5.94 13.77
N ASN A 40 17.53 -5.60 13.81
CA ASN A 40 18.41 -5.68 14.98
C ASN A 40 18.65 -7.10 15.52
N PHE A 41 18.63 -8.12 14.68
CA PHE A 41 19.13 -9.45 15.05
C PHE A 41 20.66 -9.50 15.04
N SER A 42 21.24 -10.24 15.99
CA SER A 42 22.69 -10.45 16.07
C SER A 42 23.19 -11.41 14.97
N GLU A 43 24.47 -11.32 14.62
CA GLU A 43 25.10 -12.27 13.67
C GLU A 43 25.02 -13.72 14.16
N GLU A 44 25.03 -13.94 15.48
CA GLU A 44 24.81 -15.26 16.08
C GLU A 44 23.43 -15.80 15.74
N LYS A 45 22.38 -14.99 15.87
CA LYS A 45 21.01 -15.41 15.52
C LYS A 45 20.86 -15.62 14.02
N ILE A 46 21.48 -14.77 13.19
CA ILE A 46 21.53 -14.94 11.73
C ILE A 46 22.23 -16.26 11.38
N HIS A 47 23.34 -16.58 12.02
CA HIS A 47 24.05 -17.84 11.81
C HIS A 47 23.18 -19.04 12.20
N MET A 48 22.53 -18.99 13.37
CA MET A 48 21.62 -20.03 13.86
C MET A 48 20.50 -20.34 12.84
N ILE A 49 19.81 -19.31 12.33
CA ILE A 49 18.76 -19.48 11.32
C ILE A 49 19.30 -20.20 10.07
N ARG A 50 20.50 -19.81 9.62
CA ARG A 50 21.15 -20.41 8.45
C ARG A 50 21.50 -21.87 8.68
N THR A 51 22.03 -22.21 9.85
CA THR A 51 22.43 -23.59 10.15
C THR A 51 21.24 -24.51 10.39
N GLU A 52 20.14 -23.99 10.94
CA GLU A 52 18.89 -24.74 11.12
C GLU A 52 18.14 -24.96 9.81
N ASN A 53 18.29 -24.06 8.83
CA ASN A 53 17.58 -24.10 7.55
C ASN A 53 18.55 -24.08 6.35
N PRO A 54 19.48 -25.04 6.21
CA PRO A 54 20.62 -24.90 5.29
C PRO A 54 20.25 -24.94 3.80
N ASN A 55 19.11 -25.54 3.45
CA ASN A 55 18.75 -25.85 2.06
C ASN A 55 17.78 -24.86 1.42
N SER A 56 17.26 -23.89 2.18
CA SER A 56 16.12 -23.09 1.73
C SER A 56 16.22 -21.65 2.25
N LEU A 57 16.41 -20.70 1.32
CA LEU A 57 16.35 -19.28 1.63
C LEU A 57 14.94 -18.85 2.05
N GLN A 58 13.91 -19.51 1.51
CA GLN A 58 12.53 -19.28 1.88
C GLN A 58 12.30 -19.66 3.35
N ASP A 59 12.79 -20.82 3.79
CA ASP A 59 12.66 -21.24 5.19
C ASP A 59 13.52 -20.37 6.12
N GLN A 60 14.71 -19.93 5.69
CA GLN A 60 15.49 -18.92 6.43
C GLN A 60 14.72 -17.59 6.59
N SER A 61 14.07 -17.13 5.51
CA SER A 61 13.26 -15.90 5.52
C SER A 61 12.04 -16.04 6.42
N ARG A 62 11.35 -17.19 6.38
CA ARG A 62 10.20 -17.47 7.24
C ARG A 62 10.60 -17.59 8.70
N ALA A 63 11.69 -18.29 9.01
CA ALA A 63 12.21 -18.39 10.36
C ALA A 63 12.57 -17.00 10.94
N LEU A 64 13.18 -16.13 10.14
CA LEU A 64 13.43 -14.74 10.53
C LEU A 64 12.13 -14.00 10.88
N LEU A 65 11.12 -14.05 10.01
CA LEU A 65 9.86 -13.35 10.23
C LEU A 65 9.10 -13.87 11.46
N ASN A 66 9.10 -15.19 11.67
CA ASN A 66 8.51 -15.80 12.88
C ASN A 66 9.21 -15.28 14.14
N LEU A 67 10.54 -15.36 14.20
CA LEU A 67 11.33 -14.85 15.32
C LEU A 67 11.11 -13.36 15.57
N TRP A 68 10.93 -12.57 14.50
CA TRP A 68 10.62 -11.16 14.60
C TRP A 68 9.24 -10.94 15.23
N THR A 69 8.21 -11.64 14.75
CA THR A 69 6.85 -11.53 15.31
C THR A 69 6.77 -12.00 16.77
N GLU A 70 7.48 -13.07 17.12
CA GLU A 70 7.54 -13.58 18.49
C GLU A 70 8.24 -12.60 19.43
N ARG A 71 9.32 -11.95 18.97
CA ARG A 71 10.10 -10.99 19.77
C ARG A 71 9.36 -9.67 19.97
N ASP A 72 8.78 -9.12 18.91
CA ASP A 72 8.22 -7.76 18.91
C ASP A 72 6.71 -7.72 19.19
N GLY A 73 6.01 -8.85 19.08
CA GLY A 73 4.59 -8.99 19.39
C GLY A 73 3.74 -7.93 18.71
N GLN A 74 3.04 -7.10 19.49
CA GLN A 74 2.19 -6.02 18.98
C GLN A 74 2.95 -4.94 18.18
N SER A 75 4.27 -4.82 18.38
CA SER A 75 5.11 -3.88 17.62
C SER A 75 5.52 -4.43 16.25
N ALA A 76 5.27 -5.71 15.97
CA ALA A 76 5.56 -6.35 14.70
C ALA A 76 4.49 -6.02 13.64
N THR A 77 4.35 -4.72 13.31
CA THR A 77 3.32 -4.24 12.37
C THR A 77 3.78 -4.31 10.92
N GLU A 78 2.83 -4.40 9.99
CA GLU A 78 3.11 -4.39 8.54
C GLU A 78 3.90 -3.13 8.14
N ALA A 79 3.46 -1.96 8.63
CA ALA A 79 4.13 -0.69 8.39
C ALA A 79 5.60 -0.67 8.89
N ALA A 80 5.88 -1.28 10.05
CA ALA A 80 7.24 -1.37 10.57
C ALA A 80 8.14 -2.21 9.66
N LEU A 81 7.62 -3.34 9.16
CA LEU A 81 8.37 -4.22 8.26
C LEU A 81 8.57 -3.58 6.88
N LEU A 82 7.54 -2.96 6.30
CA LEU A 82 7.64 -2.24 5.02
C LEU A 82 8.71 -1.16 5.09
N LYS A 83 8.74 -0.38 6.19
CA LYS A 83 9.79 0.63 6.42
C LYS A 83 11.19 0.01 6.45
N LYS A 84 11.36 -1.18 7.03
CA LYS A 84 12.67 -1.88 7.02
C LYS A 84 13.02 -2.41 5.63
N LEU A 85 12.05 -2.93 4.87
CA LEU A 85 12.23 -3.37 3.48
C LEU A 85 12.65 -2.22 2.56
N THR A 86 12.04 -1.04 2.70
CA THR A 86 12.46 0.18 1.98
C THR A 86 13.92 0.54 2.30
N LYS A 87 14.33 0.45 3.57
CA LYS A 87 15.71 0.78 3.97
C LYS A 87 16.77 -0.14 3.37
N ILE A 88 16.44 -1.42 3.19
CA ILE A 88 17.32 -2.38 2.49
C ILE A 88 17.08 -2.38 0.97
N ASN A 89 16.38 -1.37 0.45
CA ASN A 89 16.11 -1.15 -0.97
C ASN A 89 15.34 -2.31 -1.65
N ARG A 90 14.46 -3.00 -0.92
CA ARG A 90 13.56 -4.05 -1.46
C ARG A 90 12.18 -3.48 -1.82
N MET A 91 12.18 -2.47 -2.70
CA MET A 91 10.96 -1.81 -3.17
C MET A 91 10.04 -2.73 -3.98
N ASP A 92 10.60 -3.76 -4.61
CA ASP A 92 9.85 -4.81 -5.29
C ASP A 92 8.87 -5.53 -4.36
N ILE A 93 9.28 -5.81 -3.11
CA ILE A 93 8.40 -6.41 -2.10
C ILE A 93 7.43 -5.37 -1.55
N VAL A 94 7.90 -4.15 -1.29
CA VAL A 94 7.05 -3.07 -0.75
C VAL A 94 5.84 -2.83 -1.66
N HIS A 95 6.07 -2.68 -2.96
CA HIS A 95 4.99 -2.49 -3.94
C HIS A 95 4.12 -3.74 -4.14
N LEU A 96 4.63 -4.94 -3.85
CA LEU A 96 3.82 -6.16 -3.87
C LEU A 96 2.82 -6.21 -2.70
N MET A 97 3.16 -5.56 -1.57
CA MET A 97 2.37 -5.60 -0.34
C MET A 97 1.44 -4.40 -0.15
N GLU A 98 1.84 -3.20 -0.58
CA GLU A 98 1.05 -1.96 -0.45
C GLU A 98 -0.41 -2.08 -0.97
N PRO A 99 -0.71 -2.76 -2.11
CA PRO A 99 -2.08 -2.92 -2.61
C PRO A 99 -3.00 -3.77 -1.71
N LYS A 100 -2.48 -4.32 -0.61
CA LYS A 100 -3.28 -5.05 0.39
C LYS A 100 -3.60 -4.19 1.62
N MET A 101 -2.83 -3.13 1.87
CA MET A 101 -3.01 -2.22 3.01
C MET A 101 -4.19 -1.25 2.76
N ASN A 102 -4.29 -0.73 1.54
CA ASN A 102 -5.28 0.28 1.15
C ASN A 102 -6.72 -0.25 1.03
N ARG A 103 -6.94 -1.56 0.92
CA ARG A 103 -8.29 -2.15 1.00
C ARG A 103 -8.96 -1.99 2.36
N SER A 104 -8.19 -1.69 3.41
CA SER A 104 -8.71 -1.48 4.77
C SER A 104 -9.13 -0.02 5.02
N GLU A 105 -8.66 0.92 4.20
CA GLU A 105 -8.88 2.38 4.37
C GLU A 105 -9.75 2.97 3.24
N GLU A 106 -9.77 2.35 2.05
CA GLU A 106 -10.52 2.88 0.90
C GLU A 106 -12.04 2.58 0.94
N GLU A 107 -12.51 1.59 1.72
CA GLU A 107 -13.96 1.32 1.83
C GLU A 107 -14.75 2.42 2.56
N GLU A 108 -14.09 3.26 3.36
CA GLU A 108 -14.75 4.44 3.97
C GLU A 108 -14.79 5.67 3.04
N THR A 109 -13.97 5.73 1.98
CA THR A 109 -13.94 6.89 1.08
C THR A 109 -14.66 6.69 -0.25
N SER A 110 -14.96 5.45 -0.65
CA SER A 110 -15.91 5.19 -1.76
C SER A 110 -17.38 5.32 -1.34
N SER A 111 -17.64 5.46 -0.03
CA SER A 111 -18.97 5.66 0.55
C SER A 111 -19.39 7.13 0.63
N HIS A 112 -18.60 8.07 0.08
CA HIS A 112 -19.08 9.41 -0.30
C HIS A 112 -20.00 9.25 -1.51
N THR A 113 -21.16 8.69 -1.22
CA THR A 113 -22.12 8.18 -2.17
C THR A 113 -22.81 9.38 -2.80
N TYR A 114 -23.26 9.24 -4.05
CA TYR A 114 -24.08 10.17 -4.85
C TYR A 114 -25.02 11.14 -4.10
N ALA A 115 -25.47 10.81 -2.88
CA ALA A 115 -26.22 11.67 -1.97
C ALA A 115 -25.57 13.03 -1.64
N GLU A 116 -24.25 13.12 -1.43
CA GLU A 116 -23.58 14.41 -1.14
C GLU A 116 -23.45 15.30 -2.40
N ILE A 117 -23.41 14.68 -3.57
CA ILE A 117 -23.41 15.37 -4.86
C ILE A 117 -24.81 15.95 -5.16
N GLU A 118 -25.88 15.29 -4.68
CA GLU A 118 -27.25 15.83 -4.79
C GLU A 118 -27.52 17.02 -3.86
N GLU A 119 -26.80 17.17 -2.74
CA GLU A 119 -27.02 18.31 -1.83
C GLU A 119 -26.51 19.63 -2.41
N THR A 120 -25.49 19.59 -3.28
CA THR A 120 -24.90 20.79 -3.89
C THR A 120 -25.70 21.35 -5.07
N ILE A 121 -26.61 20.56 -5.66
CA ILE A 121 -27.46 20.98 -6.80
C ILE A 121 -28.78 21.64 -6.38
N VAL A 122 -29.13 21.64 -5.09
CA VAL A 122 -30.42 22.17 -4.60
C VAL A 122 -30.32 23.64 -4.15
N LEU A 123 -29.13 24.22 -4.06
CA LEU A 123 -28.92 25.59 -3.58
C LEU A 123 -28.43 26.54 -4.70
N ASP A 124 -29.23 26.72 -5.74
CA ASP A 124 -29.25 28.01 -6.46
C ASP A 124 -30.61 28.67 -6.26
N HIS A 125 -30.66 29.57 -5.28
CA HIS A 125 -31.76 30.50 -5.08
C HIS A 125 -31.56 31.68 -6.03
N SER A 126 -31.89 31.50 -7.30
CA SER A 126 -32.05 32.60 -8.25
C SER A 126 -33.34 32.39 -9.03
N GLU A 127 -34.44 32.97 -8.54
CA GLU A 127 -35.71 33.00 -9.25
C GLU A 127 -35.55 33.72 -10.61
N GLY A 128 -36.03 33.10 -11.70
CA GLY A 128 -35.89 33.68 -13.04
C GLY A 128 -36.51 33.00 -14.28
N THR A 129 -37.56 32.15 -14.17
CA THR A 129 -38.56 31.82 -15.26
C THR A 129 -38.10 31.11 -16.60
N PRO A 130 -39.01 30.40 -17.33
CA PRO A 130 -38.79 29.04 -17.93
C PRO A 130 -38.99 29.03 -19.48
N PRO A 131 -39.44 27.94 -20.17
CA PRO A 131 -39.21 26.49 -20.09
C PRO A 131 -38.64 25.92 -21.42
N GLY A 132 -37.86 24.83 -21.39
CA GLY A 132 -37.53 24.12 -22.63
C GLY A 132 -36.33 23.22 -22.52
N GLY A 133 -36.58 21.91 -22.41
CA GLY A 133 -35.55 20.91 -22.16
C GLY A 133 -34.48 20.82 -23.24
N ARG A 134 -33.25 20.52 -22.79
CA ARG A 134 -32.32 19.63 -23.47
C ARG A 134 -31.27 19.14 -22.46
N LEU A 135 -31.27 17.84 -22.14
CA LEU A 135 -30.09 17.20 -21.55
C LEU A 135 -28.94 17.31 -22.57
N THR A 136 -27.95 18.15 -22.29
CA THR A 136 -26.66 18.09 -23.00
C THR A 136 -25.72 17.24 -22.18
N PHE A 137 -25.36 16.08 -22.74
CA PHE A 137 -24.30 15.19 -22.28
C PHE A 137 -23.00 15.99 -22.06
N ILE A 138 -22.54 16.10 -20.81
CA ILE A 138 -21.28 16.76 -20.47
C ILE A 138 -20.14 15.80 -20.84
N GLN A 139 -19.30 16.19 -21.80
CA GLN A 139 -18.09 15.43 -22.14
C GLN A 139 -17.04 15.53 -21.02
N PRO A 140 -16.28 14.45 -20.70
CA PRO A 140 -15.24 14.51 -19.71
C PRO A 140 -14.02 15.28 -20.25
N VAL A 141 -13.62 16.35 -19.56
CA VAL A 141 -12.44 17.14 -19.91
C VAL A 141 -11.19 16.42 -19.42
N TRP A 142 -10.55 15.66 -20.31
CA TRP A 142 -9.13 15.31 -20.19
C TRP A 142 -8.36 16.21 -21.16
N LYS A 143 -7.64 17.22 -20.65
CA LYS A 143 -6.63 17.97 -21.42
C LYS A 143 -5.28 17.85 -20.72
N HIS A 144 -4.30 17.43 -21.54
CA HIS A 144 -2.93 17.01 -21.24
C HIS A 144 -2.06 18.08 -20.54
N PRO A 145 -0.94 17.68 -19.89
CA PRO A 145 -0.10 18.58 -19.11
C PRO A 145 0.80 19.46 -19.99
N VAL A 146 0.88 20.75 -19.66
CA VAL A 146 1.81 21.72 -20.27
C VAL A 146 3.07 21.79 -19.42
N CYS A 147 4.23 21.50 -20.02
CA CYS A 147 5.54 21.73 -19.42
C CYS A 147 5.85 23.24 -19.31
N PRO A 148 6.34 23.76 -18.18
CA PRO A 148 6.66 25.18 -18.04
C PRO A 148 8.06 25.53 -18.58
N ASP A 149 8.08 26.36 -19.63
CA ASP A 149 9.30 26.99 -20.18
C ASP A 149 9.81 28.10 -19.25
N SER A 150 10.81 27.80 -18.42
CA SER A 150 11.69 28.84 -17.88
C SER A 150 13.04 28.35 -17.35
N LEU A 151 13.64 27.29 -17.90
CA LEU A 151 15.08 27.00 -17.70
C LEU A 151 15.75 26.39 -18.94
N CYS A 152 15.45 26.91 -20.14
CA CYS A 152 16.28 26.67 -21.32
C CYS A 152 17.30 27.80 -21.46
N SER A 153 18.31 27.82 -20.57
CA SER A 153 19.51 28.64 -20.73
C SER A 153 20.73 27.73 -20.68
N ARG A 154 21.01 27.07 -21.80
CA ARG A 154 22.35 26.77 -22.34
C ARG A 154 22.20 25.95 -23.62
N ARG A 155 22.29 26.68 -24.75
CA ARG A 155 23.23 26.44 -25.85
C ARG A 155 23.59 24.95 -26.07
N PHE A 156 23.13 24.37 -27.18
CA PHE A 156 23.98 23.88 -28.28
C PHE A 156 23.17 22.98 -29.25
N LEU A 157 23.13 23.42 -30.51
CA LEU A 157 23.13 22.64 -31.77
C LEU A 157 21.84 21.94 -32.21
N CYS A 158 21.15 22.56 -33.17
CA CYS A 158 20.56 21.84 -34.31
C CYS A 158 21.47 22.02 -35.54
N PRO A 159 21.91 20.95 -36.22
CA PRO A 159 22.28 21.03 -37.62
C PRO A 159 21.08 20.72 -38.53
N SER A 160 21.16 21.28 -39.72
CA SER A 160 20.12 21.56 -40.72
C SER A 160 19.31 20.38 -41.24
#